data_AF-A0A7M3MRI1-F1
#
_entry.id   AF-A0A7M3MRI1-F1
#
_cell.length_a   1.000
_cell.length_b   1.000
_cell.length_c   1.000
_cell.angle_alpha   90.00
_cell.angle_beta   90.00
_cell.angle_gamma   90.00
#
_symmetry.space_group_name_H-M   'P 1'
#
loop_
_entity.id
_entity.type
_entity.pdbx_description
1 polymer ?
#
loop_
_entity_poly.entity_id
_entity_poly.type
_entity_poly.pdbx_seq_one_letter_code
_entity_poly.pdbx_strand_id
1 'polypeptide(L)'
;MGRTQPDTPHNDDAPGAAQSPPAGGDAARSDASNDTAGENTGTTAGERSATTPAPDASGELTERQRAILEMIHAHVDEHGYPPSVREIGDAVGLRSPSSVHGQLESLERKGYLRRDPTKPRALELGRDPITALDLPRSPARHVPLVGEIAAGGPILAEERVDAVYPLPKELVGDGQLFMLRVRGESMVEAGVFDGDLVVVREQPTVEQGEMCAALIEGEATVKFFRRTRSGEVFLDPANGSYEPIPVTASDVARIMGKVVTVLRQIR
;
A
#
# COMPACT_ATOMS: atom_id res chain seq x y z
N MET A 1 -14.65 -60.57 -34.86
CA MET A 1 -15.67 -60.55 -33.79
C MET A 1 -15.34 -59.39 -32.87
N GLY A 2 -16.26 -58.69 -32.19
CA GLY A 2 -17.72 -58.73 -32.19
C GLY A 2 -18.25 -57.46 -31.49
N ARG A 3 -19.42 -56.95 -31.89
CA ARG A 3 -19.96 -55.64 -31.46
C ARG A 3 -20.47 -55.65 -30.02
N THR A 4 -20.34 -54.52 -29.30
CA THR A 4 -21.50 -53.84 -28.65
C THR A 4 -21.20 -52.39 -28.24
N GLN A 5 -22.00 -51.48 -28.81
CA GLN A 5 -22.58 -50.28 -28.18
C GLN A 5 -24.11 -50.58 -28.04
N PRO A 6 -25.01 -49.75 -27.46
CA PRO A 6 -24.96 -48.29 -27.28
C PRO A 6 -24.62 -47.92 -25.80
N ASP A 7 -25.26 -47.06 -24.98
CA ASP A 7 -26.51 -46.28 -25.10
C ASP A 7 -26.58 -45.08 -24.12
N THR A 8 -27.52 -44.16 -24.35
CA THR A 8 -27.73 -42.90 -23.62
C THR A 8 -29.22 -42.56 -23.50
N PRO A 9 -29.68 -42.05 -22.34
CA PRO A 9 -30.83 -41.13 -22.33
C PRO A 9 -30.57 -39.80 -21.58
N HIS A 10 -31.33 -38.76 -21.95
CA HIS A 10 -31.53 -37.56 -21.14
C HIS A 10 -32.26 -37.88 -19.82
N ASN A 11 -32.16 -36.97 -18.85
CA ASN A 11 -33.36 -36.21 -18.45
C ASN A 11 -32.99 -34.81 -17.97
N ASP A 12 -33.89 -33.84 -18.17
CA ASP A 12 -33.79 -32.49 -17.62
C ASP A 12 -34.11 -32.46 -16.12
N ASP A 13 -33.59 -31.45 -15.40
CA ASP A 13 -34.45 -30.55 -14.60
C ASP A 13 -33.72 -29.28 -14.10
N ALA A 14 -34.41 -28.13 -14.16
CA ALA A 14 -34.02 -26.82 -13.64
C ALA A 14 -35.29 -25.91 -13.56
N PRO A 15 -35.30 -24.75 -12.88
CA PRO A 15 -34.23 -24.11 -12.12
C PRO A 15 -34.60 -23.76 -10.65
N GLY A 16 -33.60 -23.53 -9.79
CA GLY A 16 -33.79 -22.97 -8.45
C GLY A 16 -33.66 -21.44 -8.43
N ALA A 17 -34.78 -20.71 -8.39
CA ALA A 17 -34.78 -19.24 -8.27
C ALA A 17 -35.12 -18.79 -6.84
N ALA A 18 -34.36 -17.84 -6.29
CA ALA A 18 -34.61 -17.24 -4.98
C ALA A 18 -34.38 -15.72 -5.03
N GLN A 19 -35.45 -14.96 -5.29
CA GLN A 19 -35.46 -13.50 -5.15
C GLN A 19 -35.96 -13.14 -3.74
N SER A 20 -35.34 -12.14 -3.10
CA SER A 20 -35.81 -11.64 -1.79
C SER A 20 -37.02 -10.71 -1.96
N PRO A 21 -37.94 -10.66 -0.97
CA PRO A 21 -39.23 -9.98 -1.13
C PRO A 21 -39.16 -8.46 -0.94
N PRO A 22 -40.13 -7.70 -1.50
CA PRO A 22 -40.30 -6.28 -1.24
C PRO A 22 -41.01 -6.03 0.11
N ALA A 23 -40.72 -4.88 0.73
CA ALA A 23 -41.52 -4.33 1.82
C ALA A 23 -42.40 -3.18 1.29
N GLY A 24 -43.62 -3.01 1.82
CA GLY A 24 -44.51 -1.93 1.41
C GLY A 24 -45.43 -1.45 2.52
N GLY A 25 -45.79 -0.16 2.44
CA GLY A 25 -46.90 0.47 3.16
C GLY A 25 -46.65 0.90 4.62
N ASP A 26 -47.38 1.87 5.16
CA ASP A 26 -48.28 2.87 4.51
C ASP A 26 -48.63 4.03 5.50
N ALA A 27 -49.26 5.08 4.98
CA ALA A 27 -50.26 5.95 5.62
C ALA A 27 -49.88 7.16 6.51
N ALA A 28 -50.80 8.14 6.47
CA ALA A 28 -51.02 9.34 7.31
C ALA A 28 -49.94 10.46 7.29
N ARG A 29 -50.17 11.68 6.77
CA ARG A 29 -51.24 12.72 6.98
C ARG A 29 -51.16 13.49 8.31
N SER A 30 -50.88 14.79 8.26
CA SER A 30 -51.87 15.86 8.57
C SER A 30 -51.28 17.27 8.41
N ASP A 31 -52.10 18.24 8.01
CA ASP A 31 -51.77 19.67 7.93
C ASP A 31 -51.73 20.36 9.29
N ALA A 32 -50.97 21.46 9.41
CA ALA A 32 -51.29 22.60 10.28
C ALA A 32 -50.46 23.84 9.89
N SER A 33 -51.06 24.79 9.18
CA SER A 33 -50.52 26.15 9.06
C SER A 33 -50.78 26.94 10.33
N ASN A 34 -49.90 27.87 10.71
CA ASN A 34 -50.36 29.10 11.35
C ASN A 34 -49.44 30.29 11.05
N ASP A 35 -50.02 31.34 10.48
CA ASP A 35 -49.42 32.67 10.39
C ASP A 35 -49.61 33.42 11.71
N THR A 36 -48.76 34.43 11.97
CA THR A 36 -49.16 35.80 12.40
C THR A 36 -47.90 36.63 12.67
N ALA A 37 -47.91 37.88 12.19
CA ALA A 37 -46.79 38.79 12.30
C ALA A 37 -46.63 39.43 13.70
N GLY A 38 -45.43 39.96 13.96
CA GLY A 38 -45.14 40.84 15.08
C GLY A 38 -44.03 41.82 14.69
N GLU A 39 -44.40 43.04 14.28
CA GLU A 39 -43.45 44.10 13.94
C GLU A 39 -42.77 44.66 15.20
N ASN A 40 -41.47 44.96 15.10
CA ASN A 40 -40.96 46.20 15.69
C ASN A 40 -39.69 46.71 15.01
N THR A 41 -39.40 48.00 15.18
CA THR A 41 -38.32 48.73 14.48
C THR A 41 -37.32 49.32 15.49
N GLY A 42 -36.11 49.69 15.07
CA GLY A 42 -35.22 50.51 15.92
C GLY A 42 -33.72 50.21 15.88
N THR A 43 -33.07 50.50 14.76
CA THR A 43 -31.61 50.59 14.56
C THR A 43 -30.82 51.32 15.67
N THR A 44 -29.71 50.75 16.17
CA THR A 44 -28.38 51.43 16.17
C THR A 44 -27.19 50.49 16.40
N ALA A 45 -25.99 50.95 16.03
CA ALA A 45 -24.76 50.17 15.83
C ALA A 45 -24.01 49.75 17.12
N GLY A 46 -23.10 48.76 16.98
CA GLY A 46 -22.25 48.25 18.06
C GLY A 46 -21.22 47.21 17.58
N GLU A 47 -20.31 47.60 16.68
CA GLU A 47 -19.42 46.66 15.99
C GLU A 47 -18.23 46.14 16.83
N ARG A 48 -18.03 44.82 16.79
CA ARG A 48 -16.79 44.18 16.29
C ARG A 48 -16.97 42.65 16.23
N SER A 49 -17.37 42.17 15.06
CA SER A 49 -17.44 40.72 14.79
C SER A 49 -16.05 40.16 14.51
N ALA A 50 -15.84 38.87 14.78
CA ALA A 50 -14.59 38.18 14.49
C ALA A 50 -14.50 37.84 13.00
N THR A 51 -13.74 38.64 12.24
CA THR A 51 -13.49 38.38 10.82
C THR A 51 -12.80 37.03 10.61
N THR A 52 -13.58 36.05 10.15
CA THR A 52 -13.02 34.88 9.48
C THR A 52 -12.66 35.32 8.05
N PRO A 53 -11.39 35.23 7.62
CA PRO A 53 -11.02 35.62 6.25
C PRO A 53 -11.71 34.72 5.22
N ALA A 54 -12.04 35.30 4.07
CA ALA A 54 -12.60 34.59 2.93
C ALA A 54 -11.59 33.59 2.35
N PRO A 55 -12.02 32.59 1.56
CA PRO A 55 -11.09 31.65 0.93
C PRO A 55 -10.31 32.35 -0.19
N ASP A 56 -9.06 32.72 0.10
CA ASP A 56 -8.16 33.29 -0.90
C ASP A 56 -7.95 32.34 -2.09
N ALA A 57 -8.04 32.91 -3.29
CA ALA A 57 -7.87 32.21 -4.57
C ALA A 57 -6.39 32.13 -5.01
N SER A 58 -5.45 32.62 -4.20
CA SER A 58 -4.04 32.27 -4.36
C SER A 58 -3.81 30.80 -3.99
N GLY A 59 -2.74 30.20 -4.51
CA GLY A 59 -2.33 28.83 -4.18
C GLY A 59 -1.80 28.66 -2.74
N GLU A 60 -1.91 29.69 -1.91
CA GLU A 60 -1.26 29.78 -0.60
C GLU A 60 -2.08 29.05 0.48
N LEU A 61 -1.38 28.44 1.44
CA LEU A 61 -1.99 27.73 2.56
C LEU A 61 -2.28 28.68 3.71
N THR A 62 -3.56 28.77 4.12
CA THR A 62 -3.92 29.40 5.40
C THR A 62 -3.23 28.66 6.56
N GLU A 63 -3.03 29.31 7.70
CA GLU A 63 -2.40 28.69 8.88
C GLU A 63 -3.11 27.38 9.28
N ARG A 64 -4.45 27.35 9.22
CA ARG A 64 -5.24 26.14 9.50
C ARG A 64 -5.06 25.06 8.43
N GLN A 65 -4.93 25.43 7.16
CA GLN A 65 -4.65 24.47 6.07
C GLN A 65 -3.24 23.86 6.21
N ARG A 66 -2.26 24.66 6.63
CA ARG A 66 -0.91 24.19 6.96
C ARG A 66 -0.91 23.27 8.18
N ALA A 67 -1.55 23.64 9.29
CA ALA A 67 -1.65 22.80 10.49
C ALA A 67 -2.35 21.45 10.23
N ILE A 68 -3.36 21.43 9.33
CA ILE A 68 -3.99 20.17 8.88
C ILE A 68 -2.97 19.29 8.15
N LEU A 69 -2.19 19.84 7.23
CA LEU A 69 -1.15 19.07 6.52
C LEU A 69 -0.05 18.59 7.46
N GLU A 70 0.48 19.44 8.34
CA GLU A 70 1.52 19.10 9.31
C GLU A 70 1.08 17.95 10.24
N MET A 71 -0.18 17.97 10.70
CA MET A 71 -0.75 16.89 11.51
C MET A 71 -0.94 15.58 10.73
N ILE A 72 -1.37 15.66 9.46
CA ILE A 72 -1.48 14.49 8.58
C ILE A 72 -0.08 13.89 8.32
N HIS A 73 0.92 14.71 8.01
CA HIS A 73 2.31 14.29 7.84
C HIS A 73 2.81 13.55 9.09
N ALA A 74 2.79 14.20 10.25
CA ALA A 74 3.32 13.62 11.49
C ALA A 74 2.63 12.30 11.87
N HIS A 75 1.31 12.21 11.69
CA HIS A 75 0.57 10.98 11.99
C HIS A 75 0.88 9.85 10.99
N VAL A 76 1.06 10.16 9.70
CA VAL A 76 1.51 9.17 8.70
C VAL A 76 2.93 8.69 8.99
N ASP A 77 3.84 9.60 9.32
CA ASP A 77 5.25 9.29 9.62
C ASP A 77 5.40 8.46 10.91
N GLU A 78 4.51 8.64 11.90
CA GLU A 78 4.51 7.91 13.18
C GLU A 78 3.72 6.58 13.13
N HIS A 79 2.60 6.52 12.41
CA HIS A 79 1.66 5.38 12.45
C HIS A 79 1.56 4.57 11.15
N GLY A 80 2.10 5.06 10.03
CA GLY A 80 2.05 4.41 8.71
C GLY A 80 0.69 4.50 7.98
N TYR A 81 -0.28 5.23 8.53
CA TYR A 81 -1.59 5.49 7.93
C TYR A 81 -2.07 6.92 8.24
N PRO A 82 -2.93 7.54 7.41
CA PRO A 82 -3.41 8.90 7.66
C PRO A 82 -4.52 8.94 8.72
N PRO A 83 -4.61 10.05 9.49
CA PRO A 83 -5.56 10.19 10.59
C PRO A 83 -7.01 10.32 10.09
N SER A 84 -7.97 9.98 10.93
CA SER A 84 -9.39 10.16 10.61
C SER A 84 -9.81 11.63 10.61
N VAL A 85 -10.94 11.92 9.95
CA VAL A 85 -11.60 13.23 9.96
C VAL A 85 -11.85 13.75 11.39
N ARG A 86 -12.02 12.86 12.39
CA ARG A 86 -12.21 13.26 13.78
C ARG A 86 -10.91 13.65 14.46
N GLU A 87 -9.84 12.86 14.28
CA GLU A 87 -8.52 13.15 14.85
C GLU A 87 -7.93 14.45 14.26
N ILE A 88 -8.10 14.68 12.96
CA ILE A 88 -7.75 15.95 12.30
C ILE A 88 -8.55 17.10 12.94
N GLY A 89 -9.86 16.91 13.17
CA GLY A 89 -10.73 17.92 13.79
C GLY A 89 -10.34 18.25 15.23
N ASP A 90 -10.11 17.21 16.04
CA ASP A 90 -9.69 17.30 17.43
C ASP A 90 -8.32 18.01 17.55
N ALA A 91 -7.36 17.72 16.65
CA ALA A 91 -6.03 18.33 16.64
C ALA A 91 -5.99 19.80 16.17
N VAL A 92 -6.80 20.20 15.19
CA VAL A 92 -6.78 21.57 14.62
C VAL A 92 -7.93 22.47 15.10
N GLY A 93 -8.63 22.05 16.16
CA GLY A 93 -9.69 22.81 16.84
C GLY A 93 -11.01 22.92 16.06
N LEU A 94 -11.26 22.03 15.10
CA LEU A 94 -12.48 22.01 14.28
C LEU A 94 -13.55 21.10 14.87
N ARG A 95 -14.48 21.71 15.63
CA ARG A 95 -15.60 21.07 16.32
C ARG A 95 -16.68 20.40 15.44
N SER A 96 -16.50 20.35 14.11
CA SER A 96 -17.46 19.75 13.18
C SER A 96 -16.76 18.98 12.05
N PRO A 97 -17.13 17.70 11.81
CA PRO A 97 -16.58 16.92 10.70
C PRO A 97 -16.78 17.59 9.33
N SER A 98 -17.88 18.30 9.12
CA SER A 98 -18.15 19.03 7.87
C SER A 98 -17.15 20.17 7.65
N SER A 99 -16.71 20.85 8.72
CA SER A 99 -15.67 21.88 8.64
C SER A 99 -14.30 21.29 8.31
N VAL A 100 -13.98 20.10 8.83
CA VAL A 100 -12.76 19.36 8.43
C VAL A 100 -12.86 18.95 6.97
N HIS A 101 -13.99 18.41 6.53
CA HIS A 101 -14.17 17.94 5.16
C HIS A 101 -13.99 19.06 4.13
N GLY A 102 -14.56 20.24 4.37
CA GLY A 102 -14.38 21.42 3.50
C GLY A 102 -12.95 21.96 3.45
N GLN A 103 -12.16 21.80 4.53
CA GLN A 103 -10.72 22.12 4.48
C GLN A 103 -9.93 21.08 3.67
N LEU A 104 -10.23 19.80 3.82
CA LEU A 104 -9.61 18.72 3.04
C LEU A 104 -9.95 18.85 1.54
N GLU A 105 -11.18 19.18 1.17
CA GLU A 105 -11.56 19.51 -0.22
C GLU A 105 -10.80 20.73 -0.75
N SER A 106 -10.60 21.77 0.07
CA SER A 106 -9.84 22.95 -0.35
C SER A 106 -8.36 22.65 -0.52
N LEU A 107 -7.79 21.74 0.27
CA LEU A 107 -6.41 21.27 0.16
C LEU A 107 -6.22 20.37 -1.08
N GLU A 108 -7.19 19.50 -1.37
CA GLU A 108 -7.25 18.66 -2.56
C GLU A 108 -7.35 19.50 -3.83
N ARG A 109 -8.26 20.49 -3.86
CA ARG A 109 -8.40 21.45 -4.97
C ARG A 109 -7.16 22.32 -5.18
N LYS A 110 -6.33 22.53 -4.14
CA LYS A 110 -5.04 23.23 -4.21
C LYS A 110 -3.85 22.29 -4.52
N GLY A 111 -4.08 20.99 -4.71
CA GLY A 111 -3.04 20.00 -5.06
C GLY A 111 -2.14 19.54 -3.90
N TYR A 112 -2.47 19.88 -2.65
CA TYR A 112 -1.72 19.42 -1.48
C TYR A 112 -2.20 18.05 -0.98
N LEU A 113 -3.42 17.64 -1.34
CA LEU A 113 -3.96 16.32 -1.05
C LEU A 113 -4.53 15.68 -2.32
N ARG A 114 -4.64 14.34 -2.31
CA ARG A 114 -5.32 13.54 -3.32
C ARG A 114 -6.00 12.35 -2.64
N ARG A 115 -7.29 12.14 -2.93
CA ARG A 115 -8.03 10.96 -2.48
C ARG A 115 -8.07 9.89 -3.57
N ASP A 116 -7.77 8.65 -3.21
CA ASP A 116 -8.12 7.50 -4.06
C ASP A 116 -9.56 7.07 -3.77
N PRO A 117 -10.51 7.21 -4.72
CA PRO A 117 -11.92 6.86 -4.49
C PRO A 117 -12.15 5.37 -4.25
N THR A 118 -11.17 4.50 -4.53
CA THR A 118 -11.23 3.06 -4.19
C THR A 118 -10.78 2.75 -2.76
N LYS A 119 -10.16 3.70 -2.06
CA LYS A 119 -9.59 3.53 -0.71
C LYS A 119 -9.98 4.70 0.20
N PRO A 120 -11.05 4.58 1.02
CA PRO A 120 -11.49 5.64 1.94
C PRO A 120 -10.49 6.13 3.00
N ARG A 121 -9.29 5.54 3.06
CA ARG A 121 -8.16 5.91 3.94
C ARG A 121 -6.87 6.24 3.16
N ALA A 122 -6.93 6.40 1.83
CA ALA A 122 -5.79 6.85 1.04
C ALA A 122 -5.90 8.36 0.79
N LEU A 123 -5.28 9.12 1.70
CA LEU A 123 -5.12 10.56 1.61
C LEU A 123 -3.66 10.84 1.23
N GLU A 124 -3.35 10.80 -0.06
CA GLU A 124 -1.99 11.00 -0.57
C GLU A 124 -1.61 12.48 -0.48
N LEU A 125 -0.45 12.78 0.11
CA LEU A 125 0.11 14.13 0.19
C LEU A 125 0.74 14.47 -1.16
N GLY A 126 0.19 15.47 -1.86
CA GLY A 126 0.61 15.88 -3.20
C GLY A 126 1.86 16.76 -3.15
N ARG A 127 1.65 18.07 -2.96
CA ARG A 127 2.72 19.05 -2.72
C ARG A 127 3.32 18.92 -1.33
N ASP A 128 4.65 18.89 -1.28
CA ASP A 128 5.44 18.99 -0.06
C ASP A 128 5.46 20.44 0.47
N PRO A 129 4.96 20.71 1.70
CA PRO A 129 4.84 22.08 2.22
C PRO A 129 6.16 22.70 2.70
N ILE A 130 7.25 21.93 2.77
CA ILE A 130 8.56 22.39 3.26
C ILE A 130 9.45 22.80 2.08
N THR A 131 9.44 22.03 0.99
CA THR A 131 10.29 22.26 -0.19
C THR A 131 9.63 23.09 -1.28
N ALA A 132 8.29 23.18 -1.31
CA ALA A 132 7.50 23.85 -2.34
C ALA A 132 7.75 23.36 -3.78
N LEU A 133 8.36 22.18 -3.94
CA LEU A 133 8.60 21.55 -5.25
C LEU A 133 7.39 20.72 -5.68
N ASP A 134 6.95 20.89 -6.94
CA ASP A 134 6.04 19.97 -7.63
C ASP A 134 6.76 18.68 -8.06
N LEU A 135 7.43 18.02 -7.11
CA LEU A 135 7.90 16.65 -7.29
C LEU A 135 6.73 15.70 -6.99
N PRO A 136 6.31 14.84 -7.93
CA PRO A 136 5.31 13.83 -7.65
C PRO A 136 5.87 12.86 -6.59
N ARG A 137 5.34 12.96 -5.36
CA ARG A 137 5.69 12.03 -4.28
C ARG A 137 5.34 10.60 -4.71
N SER A 138 6.36 9.75 -4.80
CA SER A 138 6.16 8.33 -5.05
C SER A 138 5.31 7.70 -3.94
N PRO A 139 4.34 6.82 -4.26
CA PRO A 139 3.68 6.04 -3.22
C PRO A 139 4.72 5.11 -2.57
N ALA A 140 4.96 5.29 -1.28
CA ALA A 140 5.87 4.41 -0.53
C ALA A 140 5.30 2.98 -0.43
N ARG A 141 6.19 1.99 -0.48
CA ARG A 141 5.91 0.59 -0.19
C ARG A 141 6.47 0.24 1.18
N HIS A 142 5.61 -0.19 2.08
CA HIS A 142 6.00 -0.76 3.36
C HIS A 142 6.48 -2.20 3.13
N VAL A 143 7.79 -2.41 3.18
CA VAL A 143 8.43 -3.71 2.92
C VAL A 143 8.94 -4.31 4.25
N PRO A 144 8.48 -5.50 4.66
CA PRO A 144 8.95 -6.14 5.88
C PRO A 144 10.38 -6.68 5.71
N LEU A 145 11.25 -6.42 6.68
CA LEU A 145 12.51 -7.12 6.86
C LEU A 145 12.26 -8.42 7.64
N VAL A 146 12.64 -9.53 7.02
CA VAL A 146 12.52 -10.88 7.56
C VAL A 146 13.84 -11.28 8.24
N GLY A 147 13.76 -11.72 9.50
CA GLY A 147 14.93 -12.11 10.29
C GLY A 147 15.35 -13.58 10.11
N GLU A 148 14.39 -14.49 10.22
CA GLU A 148 14.55 -15.95 10.09
C GLU A 148 13.42 -16.51 9.22
N ILE A 149 13.76 -17.47 8.34
CA ILE A 149 12.85 -18.04 7.34
C ILE A 149 12.59 -19.51 7.65
N ALA A 150 11.31 -19.88 7.73
CA ALA A 150 10.90 -21.27 7.91
C ALA A 150 10.70 -21.97 6.57
N ALA A 151 11.14 -23.22 6.46
CA ALA A 151 10.91 -24.05 5.28
C ALA A 151 9.51 -24.69 5.33
N GLY A 152 8.54 -24.10 4.62
CA GLY A 152 7.19 -24.65 4.53
C GLY A 152 6.23 -23.80 3.70
N GLY A 153 5.66 -22.77 4.32
CA GLY A 153 4.53 -22.01 3.80
C GLY A 153 4.87 -20.84 2.86
N PRO A 154 3.92 -19.89 2.72
CA PRO A 154 4.18 -18.57 2.14
C PRO A 154 5.08 -17.76 3.08
N ILE A 155 6.07 -17.10 2.50
CA ILE A 155 7.13 -16.30 3.15
C ILE A 155 6.51 -15.38 4.22
N LEU A 156 5.67 -14.45 3.78
CA LEU A 156 5.00 -13.44 4.62
C LEU A 156 4.01 -13.98 5.68
N ALA A 157 3.78 -15.30 5.77
CA ALA A 157 2.76 -15.90 6.65
C ALA A 157 3.35 -16.66 7.86
N GLU A 158 4.58 -17.16 7.77
CA GLU A 158 5.22 -17.98 8.82
C GLU A 158 6.48 -17.33 9.42
N GLU A 159 6.87 -16.16 8.90
CA GLU A 159 8.16 -15.52 9.18
C GLU A 159 8.13 -14.47 10.29
N ARG A 160 9.31 -14.27 10.90
CA ARG A 160 9.51 -13.25 11.93
C ARG A 160 9.93 -11.93 11.29
N VAL A 161 9.01 -10.96 11.28
CA VAL A 161 9.26 -9.59 10.80
C VAL A 161 10.02 -8.81 11.87
N ASP A 162 11.27 -8.47 11.59
CA ASP A 162 12.16 -7.69 12.48
C ASP A 162 11.83 -6.19 12.43
N ALA A 163 11.46 -5.68 11.26
CA ALA A 163 11.16 -4.27 10.99
C ALA A 163 10.33 -4.12 9.71
N VAL A 164 9.80 -2.93 9.46
CA VAL A 164 9.13 -2.58 8.18
C VAL A 164 9.72 -1.27 7.67
N TYR A 165 10.15 -1.24 6.41
CA TYR A 165 10.80 -0.10 5.77
C TYR A 165 9.89 0.54 4.72
N PRO A 166 9.61 1.86 4.80
CA PRO A 166 8.95 2.59 3.72
C PRO A 166 9.96 2.89 2.60
N LEU A 167 9.78 2.28 1.42
CA LEU A 167 10.66 2.43 0.26
C LEU A 167 9.94 3.06 -0.94
N PRO A 168 10.56 3.97 -1.72
CA PRO A 168 9.96 4.54 -2.93
C PRO A 168 9.60 3.46 -3.96
N LYS A 169 8.41 3.57 -4.59
CA LYS A 169 7.93 2.56 -5.54
C LYS A 169 8.82 2.43 -6.78
N GLU A 170 9.52 3.47 -7.22
CA GLU A 170 10.38 3.38 -8.41
C GLU A 170 11.60 2.48 -8.18
N LEU A 171 12.03 2.30 -6.92
CA LEU A 171 13.17 1.46 -6.57
C LEU A 171 12.80 -0.02 -6.43
N VAL A 172 11.57 -0.33 -6.01
CA VAL A 172 11.12 -1.70 -5.65
C VAL A 172 10.06 -2.28 -6.61
N GLY A 173 9.33 -1.43 -7.34
CA GLY A 173 8.28 -1.81 -8.28
C GLY A 173 6.96 -2.24 -7.64
N ASP A 174 6.30 -3.21 -8.29
CA ASP A 174 5.04 -3.82 -7.87
C ASP A 174 5.18 -5.30 -7.51
N GLY A 175 4.11 -5.93 -6.99
CA GLY A 175 4.11 -7.30 -6.44
C GLY A 175 4.12 -7.33 -4.91
N GLN A 176 4.19 -8.55 -4.35
CA GLN A 176 4.51 -8.76 -2.93
C GLN A 176 6.02 -8.60 -2.76
N LEU A 177 6.43 -7.91 -1.70
CA LEU A 177 7.82 -7.51 -1.45
C LEU A 177 8.19 -7.90 -0.03
N PHE A 178 9.43 -8.33 0.17
CA PHE A 178 10.07 -8.53 1.47
C PHE A 178 11.55 -8.15 1.37
N MET A 179 12.22 -8.02 2.51
CA MET A 179 13.64 -7.70 2.60
C MET A 179 14.38 -8.78 3.39
N LEU A 180 15.59 -9.10 2.95
CA LEU A 180 16.52 -10.01 3.64
C LEU A 180 17.81 -9.27 3.97
N ARG A 181 18.44 -9.61 5.09
CA ARG A 181 19.83 -9.21 5.38
C ARG A 181 20.79 -10.25 4.79
N VAL A 182 21.67 -9.79 3.90
CA VAL A 182 22.74 -10.60 3.30
C VAL A 182 23.73 -11.02 4.39
N ARG A 183 24.19 -12.28 4.31
CA ARG A 183 25.28 -12.82 5.12
C ARG A 183 26.35 -13.44 4.22
N GLY A 184 27.61 -13.17 4.50
CA GLY A 184 28.77 -13.69 3.78
C GLY A 184 29.06 -13.03 2.42
N GLU A 185 30.16 -13.42 1.81
CA GLU A 185 30.79 -12.69 0.69
C GLU A 185 30.51 -13.26 -0.70
N SER A 186 29.56 -14.20 -0.82
CA SER A 186 29.32 -14.95 -2.07
C SER A 186 28.80 -14.12 -3.27
N MET A 187 28.57 -12.81 -3.11
CA MET A 187 28.06 -11.90 -4.15
C MET A 187 28.83 -10.58 -4.28
N VAL A 188 30.04 -10.45 -3.70
CA VAL A 188 30.80 -9.18 -3.65
C VAL A 188 31.19 -8.62 -5.02
N GLU A 189 31.43 -9.48 -6.02
CA GLU A 189 31.73 -9.06 -7.39
C GLU A 189 30.50 -8.47 -8.10
N ALA A 190 29.28 -8.82 -7.64
CA ALA A 190 28.03 -8.18 -8.05
C ALA A 190 27.72 -6.90 -7.24
N GLY A 191 28.63 -6.46 -6.37
CA GLY A 191 28.45 -5.27 -5.54
C GLY A 191 27.59 -5.48 -4.29
N VAL A 192 27.28 -6.74 -3.92
CA VAL A 192 26.44 -7.11 -2.76
C VAL A 192 27.32 -7.73 -1.67
N PHE A 193 27.30 -7.15 -0.48
CA PHE A 193 28.24 -7.45 0.61
C PHE A 193 27.51 -7.92 1.88
N ASP A 194 28.27 -8.46 2.84
CA ASP A 194 27.74 -8.82 4.15
C ASP A 194 27.03 -7.64 4.85
N GLY A 195 25.88 -7.90 5.45
CA GLY A 195 25.07 -6.89 6.14
C GLY A 195 24.16 -6.02 5.25
N ASP A 196 24.28 -6.10 3.92
CA ASP A 196 23.36 -5.44 2.98
C ASP A 196 21.89 -5.86 3.20
N LEU A 197 20.96 -4.99 2.85
CA LEU A 197 19.53 -5.30 2.77
C LEU A 197 19.13 -5.46 1.30
N VAL A 198 18.74 -6.65 0.88
CA VAL A 198 18.17 -6.89 -0.45
C VAL A 198 16.65 -6.83 -0.39
N VAL A 199 16.04 -6.11 -1.32
CA VAL A 199 14.59 -6.15 -1.55
C VAL A 199 14.31 -7.25 -2.55
N VAL A 200 13.46 -8.20 -2.16
CA VAL A 200 13.03 -9.33 -2.97
C VAL A 200 11.55 -9.14 -3.32
N ARG A 201 11.22 -9.29 -4.59
CA ARG A 201 9.84 -9.44 -5.06
C ARG A 201 9.51 -10.92 -5.12
N GLU A 202 8.49 -11.35 -4.38
CA GLU A 202 8.06 -12.74 -4.34
C GLU A 202 7.57 -13.20 -5.72
N GLN A 203 8.21 -14.24 -6.27
CA GLN A 203 7.82 -14.90 -7.52
C GLN A 203 8.50 -16.28 -7.61
N PRO A 204 7.79 -17.34 -8.05
CA PRO A 204 8.32 -18.71 -8.09
C PRO A 204 9.32 -18.97 -9.23
N THR A 205 9.51 -18.00 -10.12
CA THR A 205 10.37 -18.09 -11.31
C THR A 205 11.19 -16.80 -11.46
N VAL A 206 12.35 -16.91 -12.09
CA VAL A 206 13.26 -15.80 -12.44
C VAL A 206 13.91 -16.09 -13.80
N GLU A 207 14.41 -15.05 -14.46
CA GLU A 207 15.03 -15.15 -15.79
C GLU A 207 16.54 -15.43 -15.74
N GLN A 208 17.12 -15.77 -16.90
CA GLN A 208 18.54 -16.12 -17.02
C GLN A 208 19.44 -14.94 -16.64
N GLY A 209 20.32 -15.12 -15.65
CA GLY A 209 21.22 -14.09 -15.15
C GLY A 209 20.57 -13.09 -14.19
N GLU A 210 19.31 -13.28 -13.79
CA GLU A 210 18.71 -12.46 -12.74
C GLU A 210 19.26 -12.84 -11.36
N MET A 211 19.46 -11.84 -10.50
CA MET A 211 19.74 -12.07 -9.08
C MET A 211 18.45 -12.47 -8.37
N CYS A 212 18.47 -13.57 -7.64
CA CYS A 212 17.34 -14.11 -6.92
C CYS A 212 17.68 -14.42 -5.46
N ALA A 213 16.64 -14.49 -4.63
CA ALA A 213 16.71 -15.14 -3.33
C ALA A 213 16.17 -16.56 -3.46
N ALA A 214 16.88 -17.52 -2.88
CA ALA A 214 16.50 -18.93 -2.84
C ALA A 214 16.68 -19.48 -1.42
N LEU A 215 15.75 -20.33 -0.99
CA LEU A 215 15.85 -21.09 0.24
C LEU A 215 16.51 -22.43 -0.07
N ILE A 216 17.64 -22.75 0.55
CA ILE A 216 18.42 -23.98 0.35
C ILE A 216 18.74 -24.59 1.72
N GLU A 217 18.42 -25.87 1.94
CA GLU A 217 18.56 -26.57 3.24
C GLU A 217 17.88 -25.88 4.45
N GLY A 218 17.03 -24.88 4.20
CA GLY A 218 16.39 -24.05 5.23
C GLY A 218 17.06 -22.68 5.46
N GLU A 219 18.20 -22.41 4.83
CA GLU A 219 18.86 -21.10 4.85
C GLU A 219 18.59 -20.31 3.56
N ALA A 220 18.40 -19.00 3.69
CA ALA A 220 18.14 -18.12 2.54
C ALA A 220 19.43 -17.53 1.98
N THR A 221 19.64 -17.67 0.68
CA THR A 221 20.84 -17.21 -0.02
C THR A 221 20.50 -16.35 -1.23
N VAL A 222 21.38 -15.40 -1.55
CA VAL A 222 21.29 -14.55 -2.75
C VAL A 222 22.30 -15.07 -3.78
N LYS A 223 21.85 -15.34 -5.00
CA LYS A 223 22.64 -15.89 -6.11
C LYS A 223 22.14 -15.37 -7.46
N PHE A 224 22.92 -15.56 -8.53
CA PHE A 224 22.43 -15.42 -9.90
C PHE A 224 21.80 -16.72 -10.40
N PHE A 225 20.65 -16.64 -11.06
CA PHE A 225 19.97 -17.79 -11.63
C PHE A 225 20.54 -18.16 -13.01
N ARG A 226 21.00 -19.40 -13.18
CA ARG A 226 21.45 -19.94 -14.47
C ARG A 226 20.77 -21.27 -14.77
N ARG A 227 20.05 -21.35 -15.89
CA ARG A 227 19.54 -22.61 -16.45
C ARG A 227 20.38 -23.05 -17.66
N THR A 228 20.63 -24.34 -17.80
CA THR A 228 21.32 -24.94 -18.95
C THR A 228 20.35 -25.19 -20.11
N ARG A 229 20.88 -25.53 -21.29
CA ARG A 229 20.05 -25.97 -22.44
C ARG A 229 19.36 -27.32 -22.20
N SER A 230 19.92 -28.13 -21.31
CA SER A 230 19.35 -29.40 -20.82
C SER A 230 18.25 -29.20 -19.78
N GLY A 231 18.09 -27.98 -19.24
CA GLY A 231 17.06 -27.62 -18.27
C GLY A 231 17.50 -27.66 -16.80
N GLU A 232 18.75 -28.08 -16.53
CA GLU A 232 19.33 -28.06 -15.18
C GLU A 232 19.46 -26.62 -14.68
N VAL A 233 19.19 -26.40 -13.40
CA VAL A 233 19.26 -25.08 -12.75
C VAL A 233 20.47 -25.03 -11.82
N PHE A 234 21.14 -23.89 -11.83
CA PHE A 234 22.26 -23.54 -10.98
C PHE A 234 22.03 -22.15 -10.37
N LEU A 235 22.57 -21.96 -9.17
CA LEU A 235 22.59 -20.72 -8.44
C LEU A 235 24.06 -20.29 -8.31
N ASP A 236 24.47 -19.40 -9.21
CA ASP A 236 25.85 -18.94 -9.36
C ASP A 236 26.18 -17.88 -8.28
N PRO A 237 27.31 -17.99 -7.57
CA PRO A 237 27.87 -16.89 -6.81
C PRO A 237 28.48 -15.82 -7.73
N ALA A 238 28.64 -14.61 -7.19
CA ALA A 238 29.47 -13.56 -7.76
C ALA A 238 30.67 -13.31 -6.81
N ASN A 239 31.47 -14.36 -6.66
CA ASN A 239 32.75 -14.38 -5.97
C ASN A 239 33.50 -15.64 -6.44
N GLY A 240 34.65 -15.48 -7.09
CA GLY A 240 35.46 -16.59 -7.63
C GLY A 240 35.98 -17.60 -6.60
N SER A 241 35.77 -17.36 -5.30
CA SER A 241 36.10 -18.28 -4.20
C SER A 241 34.99 -19.28 -3.86
N TYR A 242 33.83 -19.17 -4.52
CA TYR A 242 32.64 -20.00 -4.26
C TYR A 242 32.23 -20.78 -5.51
N GLU A 243 31.74 -22.01 -5.33
CA GLU A 243 31.28 -22.85 -6.45
C GLU A 243 29.77 -22.62 -6.76
N PRO A 244 29.33 -22.74 -8.03
CA PRO A 244 27.92 -22.77 -8.39
C PRO A 244 27.13 -23.89 -7.72
N ILE A 245 26.03 -23.55 -7.05
CA ILE A 245 25.18 -24.51 -6.36
C ILE A 245 24.19 -25.12 -7.38
N PRO A 246 24.20 -26.43 -7.66
CA PRO A 246 23.18 -27.06 -8.47
C PRO A 246 21.85 -27.11 -7.70
N VAL A 247 20.73 -26.90 -8.41
CA VAL A 247 19.38 -27.04 -7.87
C VAL A 247 18.83 -28.38 -8.31
N THR A 248 18.89 -29.39 -7.45
CA THR A 248 18.36 -30.73 -7.73
C THR A 248 16.92 -30.87 -7.21
N ALA A 249 16.18 -31.86 -7.72
CA ALA A 249 14.83 -32.15 -7.27
C ALA A 249 14.76 -32.80 -5.86
N SER A 250 15.90 -33.17 -5.30
CA SER A 250 16.05 -33.64 -3.90
C SER A 250 16.26 -32.49 -2.91
N ASP A 251 16.79 -31.37 -3.37
CA ASP A 251 16.96 -30.18 -2.55
C ASP A 251 15.61 -29.48 -2.41
N VAL A 252 15.28 -28.97 -1.22
CA VAL A 252 14.11 -28.07 -1.03
C VAL A 252 14.45 -26.65 -1.51
N ALA A 253 15.17 -26.58 -2.64
CA ALA A 253 15.77 -25.39 -3.24
C ALA A 253 14.71 -24.51 -3.92
N ARG A 254 13.93 -23.79 -3.11
CA ARG A 254 12.82 -22.96 -3.58
C ARG A 254 13.30 -21.56 -3.92
N ILE A 255 13.09 -21.14 -5.17
CA ILE A 255 13.15 -19.72 -5.55
C ILE A 255 12.09 -18.97 -4.75
N MET A 256 12.54 -18.02 -3.94
CA MET A 256 11.68 -17.15 -3.13
C MET A 256 11.22 -15.94 -3.95
N GLY A 257 12.11 -15.41 -4.80
CA GLY A 257 11.80 -14.25 -5.62
C GLY A 257 12.99 -13.63 -6.32
N LYS A 258 12.72 -12.58 -7.11
CA LYS A 258 13.73 -11.77 -7.78
C LYS A 258 14.24 -10.67 -6.83
N VAL A 259 15.55 -10.47 -6.74
CA VAL A 259 16.12 -9.27 -6.10
C VAL A 259 15.90 -8.07 -7.03
N VAL A 260 15.23 -7.04 -6.51
CA VAL A 260 14.87 -5.82 -7.26
C VAL A 260 15.64 -4.58 -6.80
N THR A 261 16.16 -4.58 -5.56
CA THR A 261 16.91 -3.46 -4.99
C THR A 261 17.96 -3.97 -4.01
N VAL A 262 19.07 -3.25 -3.86
CA VAL A 262 20.08 -3.48 -2.81
C VAL A 262 20.26 -2.16 -2.06
N LEU A 263 20.24 -2.21 -0.73
CA LEU A 263 20.36 -1.05 0.16
C LEU A 263 21.47 -1.29 1.18
N ARG A 264 22.49 -0.41 1.18
CA ARG A 264 23.60 -0.44 2.14
C ARG A 264 23.52 0.75 3.10
N GLN A 265 23.51 0.48 4.41
CA GLN A 265 23.76 1.51 5.41
C GLN A 265 25.27 1.60 5.66
N ILE A 266 25.93 2.65 5.15
CA ILE A 266 27.28 3.02 5.59
C ILE A 266 27.19 3.57 7.04
N ARG A 267 28.21 3.29 7.85
CA ARG A 267 28.40 3.78 9.23
C ARG A 267 29.83 4.27 9.40
#